data_AF-A0AB37UBZ4-F1
#
_entry.id   AF-A0AB37UBZ4-F1
#
_cell.length_a   1.000
_cell.length_b   1.000
_cell.length_c   1.000
_cell.angle_alpha   90.00
_cell.angle_beta   90.00
_cell.angle_gamma   90.00
#
_symmetry.space_group_name_H-M   'P 1'
#
loop_
_entity.id
_entity.type
_entity.pdbx_description
1 polymer ?
#
loop_
_entity_poly.entity_id
_entity_poly.type
_entity_poly.pdbx_seq_one_letter_code
_entity_poly.pdbx_strand_id
1 'polypeptide(L)'
;MLHLNLSGFGERLARNRAYHSVYALSYPELMHPKARAINTDLPKPPKRTHFMIDFAVSWAEIPEVAGDRYHQRYPDESIATWHERLKLTD
;
A
#
# COMPACT_ATOMS: atom_id res chain seq x y z
N MET A 1 -41.49 9.62 29.41
CA MET A 1 -41.36 10.51 28.24
C MET A 1 -39.88 10.75 28.01
N LEU A 2 -39.25 9.92 27.18
CA LEU A 2 -37.88 10.11 26.68
C LEU A 2 -37.98 9.90 25.17
N HIS A 3 -38.00 10.99 24.41
CA HIS A 3 -37.90 10.96 22.95
C HIS A 3 -36.42 10.88 22.58
N LEU A 4 -35.96 9.72 22.15
CA LEU A 4 -34.73 9.60 21.36
C LEU A 4 -35.14 9.70 19.89
N ASN A 5 -34.78 10.83 19.27
CA ASN A 5 -35.13 11.14 17.89
C ASN A 5 -34.20 10.37 16.93
N LEU A 6 -34.70 9.24 16.42
CA LEU A 6 -34.10 8.48 15.32
C LEU A 6 -34.60 9.03 13.98
N SER A 7 -34.05 10.17 13.55
CA SER A 7 -34.33 10.72 12.22
C SER A 7 -33.03 11.21 11.59
N GLY A 8 -32.49 10.44 10.65
CA GLY A 8 -31.32 10.86 9.86
C GLY A 8 -30.49 9.74 9.24
N PHE A 9 -30.96 8.49 9.24
CA PHE A 9 -30.26 7.35 8.63
C PHE A 9 -31.04 6.85 7.42
N GLY A 10 -31.06 7.66 6.36
CA GLY A 10 -31.72 7.31 5.11
C GLY A 10 -31.72 8.50 4.16
N GLU A 11 -31.31 8.27 2.92
CA GLU A 11 -31.41 9.20 1.78
C GLU A 11 -30.34 10.28 1.63
N ARG A 12 -29.16 9.89 1.14
CA ARG A 12 -28.52 10.60 -0.01
C ARG A 12 -27.35 9.83 -0.66
N LEU A 13 -27.54 8.56 -0.96
CA LEU A 13 -26.67 7.84 -1.89
C LEU A 13 -27.24 7.95 -3.30
N ALA A 14 -26.90 9.03 -4.00
CA ALA A 14 -26.77 9.09 -5.47
C ALA A 14 -26.66 10.55 -5.91
N ARG A 15 -25.44 11.00 -6.23
CA ARG A 15 -25.18 11.88 -7.39
C ARG A 15 -23.67 12.00 -7.64
N ASN A 16 -23.26 11.32 -8.71
CA ASN A 16 -22.21 11.68 -9.66
C ASN A 16 -20.81 12.10 -9.16
N ARG A 17 -19.87 11.18 -9.42
CA ARG A 17 -18.54 11.41 -10.01
C ARG A 17 -17.77 12.64 -9.51
N ALA A 18 -16.98 12.42 -8.46
CA ALA A 18 -15.72 13.12 -8.30
C ALA A 18 -14.64 12.11 -7.88
N TYR A 19 -14.04 11.44 -8.87
CA TYR A 19 -12.68 10.91 -8.70
C TYR A 19 -11.71 12.09 -8.65
N HIS A 20 -11.67 12.82 -7.53
CA HIS A 20 -10.57 13.75 -7.31
C HIS A 20 -10.46 14.13 -5.85
N SER A 21 -9.55 13.46 -5.12
CA SER A 21 -8.75 14.22 -4.17
C SER A 21 -7.30 13.75 -4.17
N VAL A 22 -6.40 14.73 -4.30
CA VAL A 22 -4.94 14.62 -4.07
C VAL A 22 -4.63 14.79 -2.57
N TYR A 23 -5.62 15.17 -1.77
CA TYR A 23 -5.48 15.48 -0.35
C TYR A 23 -6.59 14.81 0.46
N ALA A 24 -6.25 13.98 1.44
CA ALA A 24 -7.23 13.68 2.49
C ALA A 24 -7.48 14.99 3.24
N LEU A 25 -8.72 15.50 3.22
CA LEU A 25 -9.07 16.76 3.92
C LEU A 25 -8.74 16.72 5.42
N SER A 26 -8.58 15.51 5.97
CA SER A 26 -8.24 15.24 7.37
C SER A 26 -6.73 15.32 7.67
N TYR A 27 -5.86 15.27 6.66
CA TYR A 27 -4.39 15.25 6.80
C TYR A 27 -3.73 16.04 5.67
N PRO A 28 -3.91 17.37 5.64
CA PRO A 28 -3.43 18.23 4.55
C PRO A 28 -1.91 18.24 4.35
N GLU A 29 -1.15 17.87 5.39
CA GLU A 29 0.32 17.76 5.37
C GLU A 29 0.83 16.50 4.65
N LEU A 30 0.00 15.48 4.50
CA LEU A 30 0.38 14.23 3.86
C LEU A 30 0.18 14.35 2.35
N MET A 31 1.28 14.60 1.64
CA MET A 31 1.32 14.49 0.18
C MET A 31 1.09 13.02 -0.20
N HIS A 32 -0.07 12.74 -0.79
CA HIS A 32 -0.38 11.41 -1.32
C HIS A 32 0.02 11.34 -2.80
N PRO A 33 1.09 10.63 -3.16
CA PRO A 33 1.47 10.50 -4.56
C PRO A 33 0.33 9.83 -5.35
N LYS A 34 -0.12 10.50 -6.42
CA LYS A 34 -1.08 9.90 -7.36
C LYS A 34 -0.40 8.75 -8.09
N ALA A 35 -0.78 7.52 -7.75
CA ALA A 35 -0.24 6.29 -8.34
C ALA A 35 -0.43 6.15 -9.88
N ARG A 36 -1.17 7.06 -10.53
CA ARG A 36 -1.32 7.13 -11.99
C ARG A 36 -0.25 8.00 -12.68
N ALA A 37 0.74 8.50 -11.96
CA ALA A 37 1.75 9.41 -12.52
C ALA A 37 2.89 8.70 -13.28
N ILE A 38 2.96 7.38 -13.22
CA ILE A 38 3.98 6.59 -13.94
C ILE A 38 3.39 6.20 -15.29
N ASN A 39 3.78 6.92 -16.35
CA ASN A 39 3.34 6.67 -17.73
C ASN A 39 4.38 5.88 -18.55
N THR A 40 5.40 5.34 -17.89
CA THR A 40 6.49 4.57 -18.51
C THR A 40 6.54 3.18 -17.90
N ASP A 41 6.89 2.18 -18.70
CA ASP A 41 7.09 0.83 -18.19
C ASP A 41 8.18 0.83 -17.10
N LEU A 42 7.87 0.20 -15.97
CA LEU A 42 8.84 0.06 -14.89
C LEU A 42 9.85 -1.03 -15.24
N PRO A 43 11.15 -0.79 -14.98
CA PRO A 43 12.15 -1.84 -15.13
C PRO A 43 11.86 -2.99 -14.17
N LYS A 44 12.24 -4.20 -14.57
CA LYS A 44 12.20 -5.35 -13.65
C LYS A 44 13.22 -5.10 -12.52
N PRO A 45 12.84 -5.27 -11.25
CA PRO A 45 13.77 -5.08 -10.15
C PRO A 45 14.89 -6.13 -10.22
N PRO A 46 16.14 -5.77 -9.88
CA PRO A 46 17.28 -6.68 -9.92
C PRO A 46 17.21 -7.76 -8.82
N LYS A 47 16.49 -7.49 -7.72
CA LYS A 47 16.30 -8.41 -6.61
C LYS A 47 14.96 -8.18 -5.91
N ARG A 48 14.38 -9.23 -5.34
CA ARG A 48 13.18 -9.14 -4.49
C ARG A 48 13.46 -9.73 -3.11
N THR A 49 12.77 -9.17 -2.12
CA THR A 49 12.72 -9.66 -0.75
C THR A 49 11.25 -9.77 -0.36
N HIS A 50 10.82 -10.96 0.04
CA HIS A 50 9.47 -11.26 0.49
C HIS A 50 9.48 -11.33 2.03
N PHE A 51 8.61 -10.58 2.69
CA PHE A 51 8.55 -10.52 4.16
C PHE A 51 7.09 -10.52 4.63
N MET A 52 6.85 -10.77 5.93
CA MET A 52 5.50 -10.97 6.50
C MET A 52 4.74 -12.20 5.97
N ILE A 53 5.47 -13.24 5.58
CA ILE A 53 4.89 -14.48 5.03
C ILE A 53 3.98 -15.20 6.05
N ASP A 54 4.23 -15.09 7.36
CA ASP A 54 3.37 -15.65 8.42
C ASP A 54 1.91 -15.14 8.33
N PHE A 55 1.72 -13.96 7.73
CA PHE A 55 0.43 -13.29 7.61
C PHE A 55 -0.13 -13.37 6.18
N ALA A 56 0.52 -14.09 5.29
CA ALA A 56 0.00 -14.35 3.96
C ALA A 56 -1.31 -15.15 4.07
N VAL A 57 -2.32 -14.70 3.34
CA VAL A 57 -3.60 -15.40 3.22
C VAL A 57 -3.39 -16.74 2.50
N SER A 58 -4.15 -17.77 2.86
CA SER A 58 -3.94 -19.14 2.36
C SER A 58 -4.08 -19.31 0.84
N TRP A 59 -4.79 -18.41 0.18
CA TRP A 59 -4.98 -18.43 -1.28
C TRP A 59 -3.90 -17.65 -2.03
N ALA A 60 -3.02 -16.92 -1.34
CA ALA A 60 -1.94 -16.18 -1.99
C ALA A 60 -0.77 -17.13 -2.29
N GLU A 61 -0.39 -17.21 -3.56
CA GLU A 61 0.80 -17.92 -3.98
C GLU A 61 2.05 -17.08 -3.66
N ILE A 62 3.00 -17.66 -2.92
CA ILE A 62 4.28 -17.03 -2.65
C ILE A 62 5.27 -17.55 -3.70
N PRO A 63 5.79 -16.67 -4.59
CA PRO A 63 6.69 -17.11 -5.65
C PRO A 63 7.97 -17.67 -5.05
N GLU A 64 8.41 -18.86 -5.47
CA GLU A 64 9.72 -19.42 -5.11
C GLU A 64 10.72 -19.15 -6.25
N VAL A 65 11.54 -18.12 -6.07
CA VAL A 65 12.51 -17.67 -7.07
C VAL A 65 13.90 -17.84 -6.51
N ALA A 66 14.75 -18.52 -7.28
CA ALA A 66 16.12 -18.78 -6.87
C ALA A 66 16.86 -17.48 -6.52
N GLY A 67 17.36 -17.43 -5.29
CA GLY A 67 18.15 -16.33 -4.75
C GLY A 67 17.33 -15.19 -4.14
N ASP A 68 16.00 -15.14 -4.29
CA ASP A 68 15.20 -14.18 -3.52
C ASP A 68 15.27 -14.50 -2.02
N ARG A 69 15.06 -13.47 -1.19
CA ARG A 69 15.04 -13.63 0.28
C ARG A 69 13.61 -13.72 0.78
N TYR A 70 13.36 -14.61 1.73
CA TYR A 70 12.04 -14.88 2.31
C TYR A 70 12.12 -14.77 3.83
N HIS A 71 11.25 -13.95 4.41
CA HIS A 71 11.18 -13.70 5.84
C HIS A 71 9.75 -13.92 6.34
N GLN A 72 9.59 -14.69 7.41
CA GLN A 72 8.28 -14.93 8.01
C GLN A 72 7.66 -13.64 8.57
N ARG A 73 8.51 -12.76 9.11
CA ARG A 73 8.14 -11.44 9.65
C ARG A 73 9.03 -10.37 9.03
N TYR A 74 9.18 -9.23 9.71
CA TYR A 74 10.12 -8.20 9.28
C TYR A 74 11.54 -8.74 9.21
N PRO A 75 12.30 -8.38 8.16
CA PRO A 75 13.72 -8.64 8.11
C PRO A 75 14.47 -7.75 9.12
N ASP A 76 15.62 -8.21 9.60
CA ASP A 76 16.54 -7.38 10.39
C ASP A 76 17.19 -6.28 9.52
N GLU A 77 17.21 -6.49 8.20
CA GLU A 77 17.75 -5.57 7.21
C GLU A 77 16.78 -4.40 6.96
N SER A 78 17.29 -3.17 7.08
CA SER A 78 16.56 -1.97 6.66
C SER A 78 16.54 -1.83 5.14
N ILE A 79 15.57 -1.08 4.60
CA ILE A 79 15.52 -0.81 3.15
C ILE A 79 16.77 -0.06 2.65
N ALA A 80 17.38 0.81 3.47
CA ALA A 80 18.63 1.48 3.11
C ALA A 80 19.79 0.48 2.99
N THR A 81 19.95 -0.38 4.00
CA THR A 81 20.96 -1.45 4.01
C THR A 81 20.76 -2.43 2.85
N TRP A 82 19.51 -2.71 2.47
CA TRP A 82 19.20 -3.50 1.28
C TRP A 82 19.74 -2.86 0.00
N HIS A 83 19.58 -1.54 -0.18
CA HIS A 83 20.12 -0.82 -1.33
C HIS A 83 21.65 -0.81 -1.33
N GLU A 84 22.28 -0.57 -0.18
CA GLU A 84 23.74 -0.60 -0.02
C GLU A 84 24.31 -1.98 -0.40
N ARG A 85 23.73 -3.06 0.12
CA ARG A 85 24.15 -4.44 -0.19
C ARG A 85 24.03 -4.75 -1.68
N LEU A 86 23.00 -4.24 -2.34
CA LEU A 86 22.79 -4.42 -3.78
C LEU A 86 23.55 -3.40 -4.63
N LYS A 87 24.27 -2.47 -4.02
CA LYS A 87 24.97 -1.37 -4.69
C LYS A 87 24.01 -0.54 -5.56
N LEU A 88 22.83 -0.26 -5.02
CA LEU A 88 21.76 0.55 -5.64
C LEU A 88 21.66 1.96 -5.03
N THR A 89 22.55 2.31 -4.11
CA THR A 89 22.76 3.68 -3.65
C THR A 89 23.64 4.42 -4.66
N ASP A 90 23.09 5.44 -5.31
CA ASP A 90 23.82 6.44 -6.11
C ASP A 90 24.68 7.37 -5.21
#